data_AF-A0AAV3EZV2-F1
#
_entry.id   AF-A0AAV3EZV2-F1
#
_cell.length_a   1.000
_cell.length_b   1.000
_cell.length_c   1.000
_cell.angle_alpha   90.00
_cell.angle_beta   90.00
_cell.angle_gamma   90.00
#
_symmetry.space_group_name_H-M   'P 1'
#
loop_
_entity.id
_entity.type
_entity.pdbx_description
1 polymer ?
#
loop_
_entity_poly.entity_id
_entity_poly.type
_entity_poly.pdbx_seq_one_letter_code
_entity_poly.pdbx_strand_id
1 'polypeptide(L)'
;MLTLLKYLLDIRFRKYVSKGDYIAMTLICGLYIGTAVLAYFNYAIVKGIFYFVFLDVILYHMSRTDIELLKVYKYYRIVLWFEYLLYSFPFLVVLIVNQEYIGLGSVVVLYYLLSFIPKKQSTVVKYPFSLVDPFWRISFRKFKLLWILPLVILFSIMGVNHSNENLVIGSFVLAGILTMIPTFERERETEIMTSVLSGREYMEEQVKGQMFNSLLVIMPVLLLVLAMSFDWNYVFWGVLVLILPMCNTILKYRFYRSELKHQLFIASCLIGIGLPLLAMPFLYKRAIRQLNQIKNVESKY
;
A
#
# COMPACT_ATOMS: atom_id res chain seq x y z
N MET A 1 -38.05 12.53 -5.85
CA MET A 1 -37.15 11.36 -5.89
C MET A 1 -36.52 11.18 -7.27
N LEU A 2 -37.31 11.02 -8.33
CA LEU A 2 -36.80 10.86 -9.72
C LEU A 2 -35.89 12.00 -10.19
N THR A 3 -36.25 13.25 -9.90
CA THR A 3 -35.42 14.44 -10.21
C THR A 3 -34.06 14.39 -9.50
N LEU A 4 -34.05 14.06 -8.21
CA LEU A 4 -32.83 13.87 -7.41
C LEU A 4 -31.96 12.75 -7.98
N LEU A 5 -32.54 11.61 -8.33
CA LEU A 5 -31.84 10.48 -8.94
C LEU A 5 -31.20 10.88 -10.28
N LYS A 6 -31.92 11.61 -11.13
CA LYS A 6 -31.38 12.14 -12.38
C LYS A 6 -30.16 13.04 -12.13
N TYR A 7 -30.24 13.96 -11.17
CA TYR A 7 -29.11 14.82 -10.83
C TYR A 7 -27.89 14.02 -10.32
N LEU A 8 -28.10 12.98 -9.52
CA LEU A 8 -27.01 12.14 -9.01
C LEU A 8 -26.33 11.36 -10.15
N LEU A 9 -27.10 10.81 -11.09
CA LEU A 9 -26.58 10.18 -12.29
C LEU A 9 -25.77 11.16 -13.14
N ASP A 10 -26.31 12.35 -13.39
CA ASP A 10 -25.65 13.39 -14.17
C ASP A 10 -24.31 13.82 -13.52
N ILE A 11 -24.28 13.95 -12.19
CA ILE A 11 -23.05 14.28 -11.43
C ILE A 11 -22.00 13.19 -11.61
N ARG A 12 -22.39 11.91 -11.63
CA ARG A 12 -21.45 10.80 -11.84
C ARG A 12 -20.92 10.78 -13.27
N PHE A 13 -21.77 10.91 -14.29
CA PHE A 13 -21.33 10.96 -15.69
C PHE A 13 -20.38 12.13 -15.94
N ARG A 14 -20.58 13.27 -15.27
CA ARG A 14 -19.67 14.43 -15.36
C ARG A 14 -18.24 14.17 -14.90
N LYS A 15 -18.00 13.13 -14.09
CA LYS A 15 -16.62 12.74 -13.72
C LYS A 15 -15.86 12.11 -14.90
N TYR A 16 -16.58 11.56 -15.87
CA TYR A 16 -16.01 10.82 -17.00
C TYR A 16 -16.21 11.53 -18.33
N VAL A 17 -17.25 12.37 -18.45
CA VAL A 17 -17.71 12.96 -19.71
C VAL A 17 -18.01 14.44 -19.54
N SER A 18 -17.73 15.23 -20.57
CA SER A 18 -18.02 16.67 -20.59
C SER A 18 -19.54 16.96 -20.53
N LYS A 19 -19.92 18.13 -20.02
CA LYS A 19 -21.33 18.49 -19.86
C LYS A 19 -22.02 18.58 -21.23
N GLY A 20 -23.06 17.76 -21.45
CA GLY A 20 -23.87 17.78 -22.67
C GLY A 20 -23.39 16.84 -23.77
N ASP A 21 -22.32 16.07 -23.54
CA ASP A 21 -21.87 15.05 -24.48
C ASP A 21 -22.63 13.73 -24.28
N TYR A 22 -23.83 13.69 -24.86
CA TYR A 22 -24.73 12.53 -24.79
C TYR A 22 -24.18 11.31 -25.54
N ILE A 23 -23.28 11.51 -26.51
CA ILE A 23 -22.67 10.41 -27.28
C ILE A 23 -21.70 9.64 -26.39
N ALA A 24 -20.81 10.32 -25.67
CA ALA A 24 -19.91 9.64 -24.75
C ALA A 24 -20.66 8.97 -23.58
N MET A 25 -21.74 9.58 -23.06
CA MET A 25 -22.59 8.95 -22.04
C MET A 25 -23.25 7.67 -22.55
N THR A 26 -23.81 7.68 -23.76
CA THR A 26 -24.42 6.49 -24.36
C THR A 26 -23.41 5.39 -24.64
N LEU A 27 -22.18 5.75 -25.04
CA LEU A 27 -21.09 4.78 -25.25
C LEU A 27 -20.68 4.09 -23.94
N ILE A 28 -20.56 4.84 -22.84
CA ILE A 28 -20.27 4.26 -21.51
C ILE A 28 -21.39 3.33 -21.06
N CYS A 29 -22.65 3.75 -21.20
CA CYS A 29 -23.80 2.88 -20.91
C CYS A 29 -23.78 1.61 -21.77
N GLY A 30 -23.47 1.76 -23.06
CA GLY A 30 -23.34 0.64 -24.00
C GLY A 30 -22.24 -0.34 -23.61
N LEU A 31 -21.07 0.16 -23.15
CA LEU A 31 -20.00 -0.69 -22.62
C LEU A 31 -20.43 -1.44 -21.36
N TYR A 32 -21.14 -0.79 -20.44
CA TYR A 32 -21.66 -1.42 -19.22
C TYR A 32 -22.69 -2.52 -19.53
N ILE A 33 -23.57 -2.29 -20.50
CA ILE A 33 -24.54 -3.29 -20.96
C ILE A 33 -23.84 -4.42 -21.72
N GLY A 34 -22.91 -4.09 -22.62
CA GLY A 34 -22.16 -5.07 -23.40
C GLY A 34 -21.33 -6.01 -22.52
N THR A 35 -20.67 -5.47 -21.48
CA THR A 35 -19.96 -6.30 -20.49
C THR A 35 -20.90 -7.21 -19.71
N ALA A 36 -22.09 -6.74 -19.32
CA ALA A 36 -23.08 -7.59 -18.67
C ALA A 36 -23.58 -8.72 -19.59
N VAL A 37 -23.81 -8.44 -20.88
CA VAL A 37 -24.20 -9.45 -21.88
C VAL A 37 -23.10 -10.50 -22.09
N LEU A 38 -21.84 -10.08 -22.21
CA LEU A 38 -20.71 -11.01 -22.32
C LEU A 38 -20.55 -11.87 -21.06
N ALA A 39 -20.74 -11.28 -19.88
CA ALA A 39 -20.70 -12.00 -18.61
C ALA A 39 -21.86 -13.00 -18.47
N TYR A 40 -23.03 -12.70 -19.05
CA TYR A 40 -24.15 -13.64 -19.12
C TYR A 40 -23.81 -14.88 -19.94
N PHE A 41 -23.33 -14.71 -21.17
CA PHE A 41 -22.98 -15.85 -22.04
C PHE A 41 -21.86 -16.73 -21.47
N ASN A 42 -20.94 -16.15 -20.71
CA ASN A 42 -19.78 -16.85 -20.14
C ASN A 42 -19.89 -17.04 -18.63
N TYR A 43 -21.10 -17.02 -18.06
CA TYR A 43 -21.29 -16.96 -16.62
C TYR A 43 -20.64 -18.12 -15.87
N ALA A 44 -20.67 -19.34 -16.42
CA ALA A 44 -20.04 -20.52 -15.81
C ALA A 44 -18.53 -20.34 -15.54
N ILE A 45 -17.84 -19.61 -16.44
CA ILE A 45 -16.40 -19.33 -16.34
C ILE A 45 -16.17 -18.14 -15.40
N VAL A 46 -17.01 -17.12 -15.49
CA VAL A 46 -16.81 -15.82 -14.81
C VAL A 46 -17.37 -15.83 -13.38
N LYS A 47 -18.21 -16.81 -12.99
CA LYS A 47 -18.93 -16.86 -11.70
C LYS A 47 -18.05 -16.56 -10.48
N GLY A 48 -16.83 -17.09 -10.43
CA GLY A 48 -15.91 -16.88 -9.29
C GLY A 48 -15.46 -15.43 -9.11
N ILE A 49 -15.36 -14.67 -10.20
CA ILE A 49 -14.90 -13.27 -10.22
C ILE A 49 -16.05 -12.27 -10.47
N PHE A 50 -17.24 -12.75 -10.85
CA PHE A 50 -18.39 -11.90 -11.19
C PHE A 50 -18.78 -10.94 -10.08
N TYR A 51 -18.69 -11.37 -8.82
CA TYR A 51 -19.02 -10.53 -7.67
C TYR A 51 -18.10 -9.32 -7.48
N PHE A 52 -16.90 -9.32 -8.07
CA PHE A 52 -16.00 -8.16 -8.02
C PHE A 52 -16.60 -6.93 -8.70
N VAL A 53 -17.52 -7.10 -9.67
CA VAL A 53 -18.21 -5.98 -10.33
C VAL A 53 -18.99 -5.15 -9.31
N PHE A 54 -19.55 -5.77 -8.27
CA PHE A 54 -20.33 -5.05 -7.24
C PHE A 54 -19.45 -4.26 -6.26
N LEU A 55 -18.13 -4.48 -6.23
CA LEU A 55 -17.21 -3.66 -5.43
C LEU A 55 -17.10 -2.23 -5.94
N ASP A 56 -17.36 -1.97 -7.23
CA ASP A 56 -17.34 -0.61 -7.79
C ASP A 56 -18.29 0.33 -7.02
N VAL A 57 -19.47 -0.17 -6.65
CA VAL A 57 -20.46 0.61 -5.88
C VAL A 57 -19.96 0.92 -4.46
N ILE A 58 -19.22 0.00 -3.84
CA ILE A 58 -18.60 0.23 -2.53
C ILE A 58 -17.53 1.32 -2.64
N LEU A 59 -16.67 1.23 -3.65
CA LEU A 59 -15.64 2.25 -3.92
C LEU A 59 -16.28 3.61 -4.22
N TYR A 60 -17.36 3.61 -5.01
CA TYR A 60 -18.14 4.81 -5.30
C TYR A 60 -18.66 5.43 -4.01
N HIS A 61 -19.36 4.67 -3.15
CA HIS A 61 -19.88 5.16 -1.88
C HIS A 61 -18.80 5.81 -0.99
N MET A 62 -17.62 5.17 -0.90
CA MET A 62 -16.50 5.68 -0.10
C MET A 62 -15.91 7.00 -0.65
N SER A 63 -15.99 7.23 -1.96
CA SER A 63 -15.47 8.43 -2.63
C SER A 63 -16.41 9.64 -2.60
N ARG A 64 -17.65 9.47 -2.12
CA ARG A 64 -18.69 10.50 -2.20
C ARG A 64 -18.45 11.68 -1.27
N THR A 65 -18.79 12.88 -1.75
CA THR A 65 -18.73 14.14 -1.00
C THR A 65 -20.10 14.75 -0.76
N ASP A 66 -21.11 14.27 -1.47
CA ASP A 66 -22.49 14.78 -1.51
C ASP A 66 -23.41 14.19 -0.43
N ILE A 67 -22.99 13.15 0.30
CA ILE A 67 -23.80 12.48 1.33
C ILE A 67 -24.26 13.47 2.42
N GLU A 68 -23.43 14.45 2.78
CA GLU A 68 -23.79 15.47 3.79
C GLU A 68 -24.92 16.39 3.31
N LEU A 69 -24.91 16.78 2.03
CA LEU A 69 -26.00 17.53 1.40
C LEU A 69 -27.27 16.68 1.26
N LEU A 70 -27.12 15.40 0.92
CA LEU A 70 -28.24 14.47 0.79
C LEU A 70 -28.97 14.24 2.11
N LYS A 71 -28.28 14.28 3.27
CA LYS A 71 -28.89 14.11 4.60
C LYS A 71 -29.99 15.13 4.91
N VAL A 72 -30.03 16.27 4.23
CA VAL A 72 -31.11 17.27 4.36
C VAL A 72 -32.46 16.68 3.94
N TYR A 73 -32.48 15.72 3.03
CA TYR A 73 -33.69 15.06 2.60
C TYR A 73 -34.07 13.89 3.52
N LYS A 74 -35.31 13.90 4.05
CA LYS A 74 -35.79 12.89 5.04
C LYS A 74 -35.57 11.44 4.61
N TYR A 75 -35.69 11.13 3.32
CA TYR A 75 -35.58 9.77 2.78
C TYR A 75 -34.29 9.51 1.99
N TYR A 76 -33.21 10.24 2.29
CA TYR A 76 -31.95 10.17 1.53
C TYR A 76 -31.37 8.75 1.43
N ARG A 77 -31.54 7.91 2.46
CA ARG A 77 -31.04 6.52 2.47
C ARG A 77 -31.68 5.66 1.38
N ILE A 78 -32.99 5.85 1.16
CA ILE A 78 -33.72 5.15 0.11
C ILE A 78 -33.23 5.63 -1.26
N VAL A 79 -32.99 6.94 -1.41
CA VAL A 79 -32.42 7.50 -2.64
C VAL A 79 -31.04 6.89 -2.95
N LEU A 80 -30.15 6.80 -1.95
CA LEU A 80 -28.84 6.18 -2.08
C LEU A 80 -28.93 4.70 -2.48
N TRP A 81 -29.82 3.95 -1.81
CA TRP A 81 -30.03 2.54 -2.10
C TRP A 81 -30.52 2.31 -3.53
N PHE A 82 -31.51 3.09 -3.98
CA PHE A 82 -32.00 3.03 -5.36
C PHE A 82 -30.94 3.43 -6.38
N GLU A 83 -30.12 4.43 -6.08
CA GLU A 83 -29.00 4.82 -6.93
C GLU A 83 -28.01 3.66 -7.12
N TYR A 84 -27.65 2.95 -6.03
CA TYR A 84 -26.77 1.78 -6.10
C TYR A 84 -27.36 0.63 -6.92
N LEU A 85 -28.66 0.37 -6.76
CA LEU A 85 -29.35 -0.63 -7.56
C LEU A 85 -29.37 -0.27 -9.05
N LEU A 86 -29.60 1.01 -9.37
CA LEU A 86 -29.65 1.47 -10.75
C LEU A 86 -28.29 1.34 -11.44
N TYR A 87 -27.20 1.65 -10.73
CA TYR A 87 -25.85 1.48 -11.29
C TYR A 87 -25.49 0.03 -11.58
N SER A 88 -25.90 -0.90 -10.72
CA SER A 88 -25.60 -2.31 -10.90
C SER A 88 -26.69 -3.05 -11.67
N PHE A 89 -27.70 -2.36 -12.18
CA PHE A 89 -28.89 -2.97 -12.79
C PHE A 89 -28.58 -3.99 -13.89
N PRO A 90 -27.70 -3.71 -14.88
CA PRO A 90 -27.37 -4.69 -15.91
C PRO A 90 -26.80 -6.00 -15.34
N PHE A 91 -25.98 -5.92 -14.29
CA PHE A 91 -25.35 -7.07 -13.64
C PHE A 91 -26.31 -7.81 -12.69
N LEU A 92 -27.26 -7.10 -12.07
CA LEU A 92 -28.33 -7.73 -11.29
C LEU A 92 -29.23 -8.58 -12.20
N VAL A 93 -29.52 -8.10 -13.42
CA VAL A 93 -30.27 -8.89 -14.42
C VAL A 93 -29.55 -10.20 -14.75
N VAL A 94 -28.21 -10.19 -14.89
CA VAL A 94 -27.43 -11.41 -15.13
C VAL A 94 -27.62 -12.44 -14.00
N LEU A 95 -27.64 -12.01 -12.73
CA LEU A 95 -27.90 -12.91 -11.60
C LEU A 95 -29.33 -13.47 -11.60
N ILE A 96 -30.33 -12.67 -11.98
CA ILE A 96 -31.73 -13.10 -12.09
C ILE A 96 -31.87 -14.18 -13.15
N VAL A 97 -31.35 -13.94 -14.35
CA VAL A 97 -31.48 -14.87 -15.48
C VAL A 97 -30.75 -16.19 -15.20
N ASN A 98 -29.61 -16.13 -14.51
CA ASN A 98 -28.86 -17.32 -14.10
C ASN A 98 -29.37 -17.99 -12.81
N GLN A 99 -30.52 -17.54 -12.27
CA GLN A 99 -31.19 -18.11 -11.09
C GLN A 99 -30.37 -18.08 -9.79
N GLU A 100 -29.43 -17.14 -9.67
CA GLU A 100 -28.53 -17.02 -8.51
C GLU A 100 -29.13 -16.12 -7.43
N TYR A 101 -30.25 -16.56 -6.86
CA TYR A 101 -31.05 -15.76 -5.91
C TYR A 101 -30.33 -15.47 -4.60
N ILE A 102 -29.48 -16.39 -4.13
CA ILE A 102 -28.68 -16.17 -2.91
C ILE A 102 -27.67 -15.04 -3.15
N GLY A 103 -26.97 -15.09 -4.28
CA GLY A 103 -26.04 -14.05 -4.71
C GLY A 103 -26.73 -12.69 -4.86
N LEU A 104 -27.86 -12.66 -5.56
CA LEU A 104 -28.66 -11.45 -5.72
C LEU A 104 -29.11 -10.88 -4.36
N GLY A 105 -29.65 -11.72 -3.48
CA GLY A 105 -30.08 -11.30 -2.15
C GLY A 105 -28.94 -10.68 -1.35
N SER A 106 -27.76 -11.31 -1.38
CA SER A 106 -26.57 -10.78 -0.70
C SER A 106 -26.16 -9.40 -1.20
N VAL A 107 -26.19 -9.16 -2.51
CA VAL A 107 -25.82 -7.86 -3.11
C VAL A 107 -26.84 -6.78 -2.73
N VAL A 108 -28.14 -7.10 -2.80
CA VAL A 108 -29.20 -6.14 -2.44
C VAL A 108 -29.14 -5.75 -0.98
N VAL A 109 -28.94 -6.73 -0.08
CA VAL A 109 -28.76 -6.49 1.36
C VAL A 109 -27.50 -5.68 1.62
N LEU A 110 -26.39 -6.00 0.95
CA LEU A 110 -25.14 -5.25 1.05
C LEU A 110 -25.34 -3.77 0.69
N TYR A 111 -26.03 -3.47 -0.40
CA TYR A 111 -26.32 -2.09 -0.80
C TYR A 111 -27.25 -1.37 0.18
N TYR A 112 -28.21 -2.08 0.76
CA TYR A 112 -29.04 -1.52 1.81
C TYR A 112 -28.19 -1.15 3.03
N LEU A 113 -27.35 -2.06 3.51
CA LEU A 113 -26.43 -1.81 4.63
C LEU A 113 -25.44 -0.68 4.33
N LEU A 114 -24.92 -0.61 3.10
CA LEU A 114 -24.03 0.46 2.64
C LEU A 114 -24.69 1.84 2.78
N SER A 115 -26.01 1.96 2.62
CA SER A 115 -26.73 3.23 2.80
C SER A 115 -26.75 3.73 4.26
N PHE A 116 -26.48 2.86 5.23
CA PHE A 116 -26.37 3.21 6.65
C PHE A 116 -24.96 3.58 7.07
N ILE A 117 -23.96 3.24 6.27
CA ILE A 117 -22.57 3.55 6.59
C ILE A 117 -22.39 5.07 6.46
N PRO A 118 -22.14 5.79 7.58
CA PRO A 118 -21.79 7.20 7.48
C PRO A 118 -20.47 7.30 6.73
N LYS A 119 -20.33 8.33 5.88
CA LYS A 119 -19.04 8.65 5.25
C LYS A 119 -17.99 8.62 6.34
N LYS A 120 -16.95 7.80 6.12
CA LYS A 120 -15.76 7.81 6.95
C LYS A 120 -15.26 9.26 6.90
N GLN A 121 -15.45 10.03 7.99
CA GLN A 121 -14.55 11.15 8.26
C GLN A 121 -13.18 10.56 8.02
N SER A 122 -12.38 11.17 7.15
CA SER A 122 -11.04 10.70 6.90
C SER A 122 -10.34 10.76 8.24
N THR A 123 -10.41 9.68 9.02
CA THR A 123 -9.56 9.49 10.17
C THR A 123 -8.21 9.55 9.53
N VAL A 124 -7.52 10.66 9.79
CA VAL A 124 -6.15 10.85 9.32
C VAL A 124 -5.41 9.73 10.00
N VAL A 125 -5.27 8.61 9.29
CA VAL A 125 -4.60 7.43 9.80
C VAL A 125 -3.21 7.94 10.10
N LYS A 126 -2.91 8.08 11.40
CA LYS A 126 -1.60 8.51 11.84
C LYS A 126 -0.62 7.53 11.23
N TYR A 127 0.32 8.08 10.47
CA TYR A 127 1.27 7.26 9.74
C TYR A 127 2.10 6.50 10.78
N PRO A 128 2.18 5.16 10.71
CA PRO A 128 2.73 4.36 11.81
C PRO A 128 4.25 4.48 11.92
N PHE A 129 4.90 4.94 10.85
CA PHE A 129 6.35 5.05 10.77
C PHE A 129 6.85 6.35 11.41
N SER A 130 7.99 6.24 12.08
CA SER A 130 8.78 7.37 12.54
C SER A 130 9.17 8.26 11.36
N LEU A 131 9.08 9.58 11.56
CA LEU A 131 9.43 10.61 10.58
C LEU A 131 10.89 11.09 10.72
N VAL A 132 11.73 10.38 11.48
CA VAL A 132 13.18 10.65 11.54
C VAL A 132 13.80 10.61 10.14
N ASP A 133 13.34 9.65 9.32
CA ASP A 133 13.55 9.67 7.87
C ASP A 133 12.19 9.87 7.17
N PRO A 134 11.92 11.06 6.60
CA PRO A 134 10.66 11.36 5.94
C PRO A 134 10.42 10.51 4.69
N PHE A 135 11.47 9.91 4.10
CA PHE A 135 11.36 9.06 2.93
C PHE A 135 10.65 7.75 3.19
N TRP A 136 10.50 7.31 4.44
CA TRP A 136 9.58 6.21 4.76
C TRP A 136 8.17 6.50 4.28
N ARG A 137 7.67 7.69 4.59
CA ARG A 137 6.34 8.11 4.17
C ARG A 137 6.23 8.32 2.67
N ILE A 138 7.24 8.96 2.09
CA ILE A 138 7.23 9.31 0.67
C ILE A 138 7.35 8.04 -0.18
N SER A 139 8.31 7.17 0.11
CA SER A 139 8.63 5.97 -0.68
C SER A 139 7.53 4.91 -0.62
N PHE A 140 6.96 4.64 0.56
CA PHE A 140 5.85 3.69 0.68
C PHE A 140 4.62 4.15 -0.11
N ARG A 141 4.40 5.46 -0.22
CA ARG A 141 3.31 6.03 -1.01
C ARG A 141 3.65 6.04 -2.51
N LYS A 142 4.82 6.54 -2.89
CA LYS A 142 5.30 6.69 -4.27
C LYS A 142 5.40 5.34 -4.97
N PHE A 143 6.05 4.38 -4.33
CA PHE A 143 6.28 3.04 -4.88
C PHE A 143 5.21 2.02 -4.47
N LYS A 144 4.15 2.46 -3.78
CA LYS A 144 3.04 1.57 -3.40
C LYS A 144 3.51 0.33 -2.63
N LEU A 145 4.56 0.44 -1.80
CA LEU A 145 5.22 -0.71 -1.14
C LEU A 145 4.29 -1.51 -0.24
N LEU A 146 3.26 -0.87 0.32
CA LEU A 146 2.23 -1.54 1.11
C LEU A 146 1.50 -2.63 0.30
N TRP A 147 1.38 -2.48 -1.02
CA TRP A 147 0.74 -3.46 -1.90
C TRP A 147 1.58 -4.73 -2.11
N ILE A 148 2.86 -4.69 -1.75
CA ILE A 148 3.74 -5.87 -1.82
C ILE A 148 3.62 -6.71 -0.53
N LEU A 149 3.15 -6.14 0.59
CA LEU A 149 2.98 -6.86 1.85
C LEU A 149 2.02 -8.07 1.76
N PRO A 150 0.87 -8.00 1.06
CA PRO A 150 0.05 -9.19 0.82
C PRO A 150 0.81 -10.33 0.14
N LEU A 151 1.72 -10.01 -0.78
CA LEU A 151 2.54 -11.02 -1.46
C LEU A 151 3.56 -11.66 -0.49
N VAL A 152 4.20 -10.84 0.36
CA VAL A 152 5.09 -11.33 1.41
C VAL A 152 4.34 -12.32 2.32
N ILE A 153 3.16 -11.92 2.81
CA ILE A 153 2.32 -12.75 3.69
C ILE A 153 1.91 -14.05 2.97
N LEU A 154 1.51 -13.98 1.70
CA LEU A 154 1.15 -15.14 0.91
C LEU A 154 2.31 -16.13 0.79
N PHE A 155 3.54 -15.66 0.51
CA PHE A 155 4.71 -16.53 0.47
C PHE A 155 5.04 -17.13 1.84
N SER A 156 4.90 -16.37 2.92
CA SER A 156 5.08 -16.90 4.28
C SER A 156 4.10 -18.04 4.58
N ILE A 157 2.80 -17.85 4.27
CA ILE A 157 1.75 -18.86 4.48
C ILE A 157 2.00 -20.10 3.63
N MET A 158 2.29 -19.92 2.33
CA MET A 158 2.58 -21.03 1.43
C MET A 158 3.82 -21.80 1.87
N GLY A 159 4.86 -21.10 2.32
CA GLY A 159 6.09 -21.69 2.83
C GLY A 159 5.84 -22.57 4.04
N VAL A 160 5.08 -22.09 5.03
CA VAL A 160 4.73 -22.90 6.21
C VAL A 160 3.84 -24.09 5.83
N ASN A 161 2.80 -23.88 5.03
CA ASN A 161 1.84 -24.95 4.68
C ASN A 161 2.46 -26.09 3.85
N HIS A 162 3.49 -25.79 3.05
CA HIS A 162 4.19 -26.78 2.23
C HIS A 162 5.53 -27.21 2.84
N SER A 163 5.80 -26.88 4.11
CA SER A 163 7.06 -27.17 4.81
C SER A 163 8.31 -26.73 4.03
N ASN A 164 8.22 -25.60 3.34
CA ASN A 164 9.31 -25.04 2.54
C ASN A 164 9.95 -23.86 3.29
N GLU A 165 10.97 -24.16 4.09
CA GLU A 165 11.71 -23.19 4.90
C GLU A 165 12.33 -22.08 4.05
N ASN A 166 12.89 -22.43 2.89
CA ASN A 166 13.52 -21.48 1.97
C ASN A 166 12.53 -20.41 1.48
N LEU A 167 11.26 -20.79 1.25
CA LEU A 167 10.23 -19.85 0.85
C LEU A 167 9.85 -18.90 2.00
N VAL A 168 9.81 -19.41 3.24
CA VAL A 168 9.59 -18.58 4.43
C VAL A 168 10.75 -17.59 4.63
N ILE A 169 12.00 -18.06 4.57
CA ILE A 169 13.19 -17.21 4.65
C ILE A 169 13.19 -16.18 3.52
N GLY A 170 12.86 -16.60 2.29
CA GLY A 170 12.72 -15.73 1.13
C GLY A 170 11.68 -14.62 1.34
N SER A 171 10.57 -14.92 2.03
CA SER A 171 9.57 -13.92 2.38
C SER A 171 10.10 -12.86 3.37
N PHE A 172 10.91 -13.27 4.35
CA PHE A 172 11.58 -12.31 5.24
C PHE A 172 12.60 -11.46 4.49
N VAL A 173 13.43 -12.06 3.63
CA VAL A 173 14.38 -11.31 2.80
C VAL A 173 13.67 -10.28 1.92
N LEU A 174 12.54 -10.66 1.30
CA LEU A 174 11.71 -9.75 0.53
C LEU A 174 11.19 -8.58 1.39
N ALA A 175 10.73 -8.85 2.61
CA ALA A 175 10.34 -7.81 3.56
C ALA A 175 11.52 -6.88 3.91
N GLY A 176 12.72 -7.45 4.13
CA GLY A 176 13.95 -6.68 4.34
C GLY A 176 14.26 -5.73 3.18
N ILE A 177 14.22 -6.24 1.95
CA ILE A 177 14.43 -5.45 0.72
C ILE A 177 13.40 -4.31 0.63
N LEU A 178 12.12 -4.58 0.92
CA LEU A 178 11.09 -3.54 0.93
C LEU A 178 11.42 -2.41 1.89
N THR A 179 11.93 -2.75 3.08
CA THR A 179 12.31 -1.76 4.08
C THR A 179 13.61 -1.00 3.75
N MET A 180 14.44 -1.50 2.84
CA MET A 180 15.61 -0.77 2.33
C MET A 180 15.24 0.31 1.32
N ILE A 181 14.10 0.21 0.63
CA ILE A 181 13.74 1.15 -0.46
C ILE A 181 13.76 2.62 -0.01
N PRO A 182 13.17 3.00 1.16
CA PRO A 182 13.23 4.37 1.65
C PRO A 182 14.64 4.95 1.77
N THR A 183 15.64 4.13 2.11
CA THR A 183 17.01 4.59 2.38
C THR A 183 17.84 4.81 1.10
N PHE A 184 17.33 4.47 -0.08
CA PHE A 184 17.93 4.89 -1.34
C PHE A 184 17.66 6.36 -1.67
N GLU A 185 16.56 6.92 -1.16
CA GLU A 185 16.26 8.34 -1.30
C GLU A 185 17.11 9.14 -0.29
N ARG A 186 17.62 10.30 -0.72
CA ARG A 186 18.55 11.14 0.06
C ARG A 186 17.89 12.44 0.48
N GLU A 187 18.09 12.80 1.74
CA GLU A 187 17.76 14.13 2.27
C GLU A 187 18.59 15.18 1.54
N ARG A 188 18.13 16.42 1.50
CA ARG A 188 18.94 17.52 0.97
C ARG A 188 20.06 17.86 1.94
N GLU A 189 21.23 18.27 1.44
CA GLU A 189 22.35 18.66 2.30
C GLU A 189 21.96 19.75 3.31
N THR A 190 21.11 20.70 2.89
CA THR A 190 20.58 21.75 3.76
C THR A 190 19.78 21.18 4.94
N GLU A 191 18.99 20.13 4.73
CA GLU A 191 18.20 19.48 5.79
C GLU A 191 19.13 18.83 6.83
N ILE A 192 20.19 18.18 6.36
CA ILE A 192 21.22 17.57 7.22
C ILE A 192 21.97 18.66 8.01
N MET A 193 22.37 19.76 7.35
CA MET A 193 23.08 20.88 7.96
C MET A 193 22.25 21.58 9.05
N THR A 194 20.95 21.74 8.84
CA THR A 194 20.07 22.39 9.84
C THR A 194 19.76 21.53 11.07
N SER A 195 20.09 20.24 11.06
CA SER A 195 19.84 19.37 12.20
C SER A 195 20.75 19.71 13.39
N VAL A 196 20.16 19.84 14.58
CA VAL A 196 20.87 20.18 15.83
C VAL A 196 21.81 19.05 16.30
N LEU A 197 21.57 17.83 15.84
CA LEU A 197 22.33 16.65 16.21
C LEU A 197 23.78 16.74 15.70
N SER A 198 24.74 16.18 16.43
CA SER A 198 26.08 15.93 15.88
C SER A 198 26.02 14.91 14.72
N GLY A 199 27.09 14.78 13.92
CA GLY A 199 27.11 13.77 12.85
C GLY A 199 26.99 12.33 13.36
N ARG A 200 27.47 12.07 14.59
CA ARG A 200 27.32 10.77 15.25
C ARG A 200 25.88 10.53 15.72
N GLU A 201 25.32 11.46 16.48
CA GLU A 201 23.94 11.33 16.98
C GLU A 201 22.94 11.25 15.83
N TYR A 202 23.16 12.03 14.77
CA TYR A 202 22.35 11.95 13.56
C TYR A 202 22.40 10.55 12.95
N MET A 203 23.59 9.96 12.83
CA MET A 203 23.75 8.61 12.32
C MET A 203 23.04 7.56 13.20
N GLU A 204 23.15 7.70 14.52
CA GLU A 204 22.50 6.81 15.49
C GLU A 204 20.97 6.91 15.41
N GLU A 205 20.42 8.12 15.34
CA GLU A 205 18.98 8.35 15.19
C GLU A 205 18.45 7.83 13.85
N GLN A 206 19.19 8.02 12.75
CA GLN A 206 18.83 7.48 11.44
C GLN A 206 18.80 5.95 11.44
N VAL A 207 19.77 5.30 12.07
CA VAL A 207 19.78 3.83 12.21
C VAL A 207 18.64 3.36 13.11
N LYS A 208 18.41 3.99 14.26
CA LYS A 208 17.29 3.63 15.17
C LYS A 208 15.93 3.80 14.50
N GLY A 209 15.70 4.93 13.83
CA GLY A 209 14.47 5.21 13.09
C GLY A 209 14.24 4.18 11.98
N GLN A 210 15.30 3.83 11.25
CA GLN A 210 15.25 2.77 10.26
C GLN A 210 14.90 1.42 10.88
N MET A 211 15.54 1.03 11.97
CA MET A 211 15.27 -0.26 12.65
C MET A 211 13.85 -0.34 13.16
N PHE A 212 13.36 0.73 13.79
CA PHE A 212 11.99 0.80 14.29
C PHE A 212 10.98 0.65 13.15
N ASN A 213 11.15 1.39 12.06
CA ASN A 213 10.26 1.32 10.91
C ASN A 213 10.32 -0.03 10.20
N SER A 214 11.50 -0.63 10.05
CA SER A 214 11.66 -1.97 9.49
C SER A 214 10.97 -3.03 10.38
N LEU A 215 11.11 -2.91 11.70
CA LEU A 215 10.47 -3.82 12.65
C LEU A 215 8.94 -3.75 12.54
N LEU A 216 8.35 -2.56 12.37
CA LEU A 216 6.91 -2.41 12.16
C LEU A 216 6.39 -3.17 10.92
N VAL A 217 7.22 -3.34 9.89
CA VAL A 217 6.87 -4.09 8.68
C VAL A 217 7.08 -5.59 8.85
N ILE A 218 8.19 -5.99 9.49
CA ILE A 218 8.59 -7.40 9.61
C ILE A 218 7.82 -8.10 10.74
N MET A 219 7.53 -7.42 11.83
CA MET A 219 6.92 -8.00 13.03
C MET A 219 5.56 -8.67 12.75
N PRO A 220 4.62 -8.10 11.99
CA PRO A 220 3.37 -8.79 11.66
C PRO A 220 3.58 -10.10 10.89
N VAL A 221 4.56 -10.12 9.97
CA VAL A 221 4.91 -11.32 9.19
C VAL A 221 5.56 -12.37 10.10
N LEU A 222 6.47 -11.94 10.96
CA LEU A 222 7.15 -12.82 11.91
C LEU A 222 6.16 -13.46 12.89
N LEU A 223 5.27 -12.67 13.48
CA LEU A 223 4.23 -13.18 14.40
C LEU A 223 3.30 -14.17 13.71
N LEU A 224 2.94 -13.91 12.45
CA LEU A 224 2.12 -14.82 11.65
C LEU A 224 2.83 -16.17 11.43
N VAL A 225 4.10 -16.13 11.01
CA VAL A 225 4.89 -17.36 10.80
C VAL A 225 5.01 -18.14 12.10
N LEU A 226 5.36 -17.47 13.21
CA LEU A 226 5.50 -18.13 14.52
C LEU A 226 4.19 -18.75 15.02
N ALA A 227 3.06 -18.08 14.80
CA ALA A 227 1.75 -18.61 15.17
C ALA A 227 1.37 -19.87 14.38
N MET A 228 1.89 -20.02 13.16
CA MET A 228 1.60 -21.17 12.30
C MET A 228 2.59 -22.33 12.49
N SER A 229 3.89 -22.04 12.62
CA SER A 229 4.95 -23.06 12.66
C SER A 229 5.44 -23.41 14.07
N PHE A 230 5.27 -22.51 15.05
CA PHE A 230 5.85 -22.62 16.39
C PHE A 230 7.37 -22.86 16.41
N ASP A 231 8.09 -22.46 15.36
CA ASP A 231 9.54 -22.63 15.24
C ASP A 231 10.30 -21.32 15.52
N TRP A 232 11.12 -21.35 16.57
CA TRP A 232 11.96 -20.24 17.00
C TRP A 232 13.10 -19.90 16.02
N ASN A 233 13.47 -20.80 15.12
CA ASN A 233 14.47 -20.52 14.07
C ASN A 233 14.03 -19.32 13.21
N TYR A 234 12.74 -19.13 13.00
CA TYR A 234 12.22 -17.99 12.25
C TYR A 234 12.41 -16.65 12.97
N VAL A 235 12.53 -16.65 14.31
CA VAL A 235 12.91 -15.43 15.06
C VAL A 235 14.33 -15.02 14.69
N PHE A 236 15.26 -15.98 14.63
CA PHE A 236 16.62 -15.71 14.22
C PHE A 236 16.68 -15.10 12.81
N TRP A 237 15.97 -15.70 11.84
CA TRP A 237 15.90 -15.17 10.48
C TRP A 237 15.21 -13.79 10.41
N GLY A 238 14.13 -13.58 11.16
CA GLY A 238 13.43 -12.29 11.23
C GLY A 238 14.33 -11.17 11.76
N VAL A 239 15.16 -11.46 12.78
CA VAL A 239 16.14 -10.50 13.31
C VAL A 239 17.29 -10.28 12.33
N LEU A 240 17.81 -11.35 11.71
CA LEU A 240 18.93 -11.26 10.77
C LEU A 240 18.60 -10.38 9.56
N VAL A 241 17.35 -10.38 9.10
CA VAL A 241 16.89 -9.53 8.01
C VAL A 241 16.97 -8.04 8.33
N LEU A 242 16.90 -7.62 9.60
CA LEU A 242 17.05 -6.21 9.99
C LEU A 242 18.46 -5.66 9.70
N ILE A 243 19.46 -6.53 9.53
CA ILE A 243 20.82 -6.13 9.13
C ILE A 243 20.79 -5.44 7.76
N LEU A 244 19.91 -5.88 6.84
CA LEU A 244 19.82 -5.31 5.50
C LEU A 244 19.51 -3.79 5.50
N PRO A 245 18.38 -3.33 6.10
CA PRO A 245 18.09 -1.90 6.21
C PRO A 245 19.13 -1.15 7.04
N MET A 246 19.70 -1.76 8.10
CA MET A 246 20.75 -1.13 8.91
C MET A 246 21.99 -0.82 8.06
N CYS A 247 22.47 -1.82 7.32
CA CYS A 247 23.62 -1.68 6.46
C CYS A 247 23.35 -0.66 5.35
N ASN A 248 22.15 -0.65 4.78
CA ASN A 248 21.81 0.33 3.73
C ASN A 248 21.89 1.77 4.22
N THR A 249 21.40 2.06 5.44
CA THR A 249 21.50 3.40 6.04
C THR A 249 22.96 3.83 6.21
N ILE A 250 23.84 2.93 6.65
CA ILE A 250 25.27 3.22 6.78
C ILE A 250 25.91 3.50 5.42
N LEU A 251 25.56 2.71 4.40
CA LEU A 251 26.05 2.89 3.04
C LEU A 251 25.54 4.19 2.40
N LYS A 252 24.28 4.55 2.64
CA LYS A 252 23.67 5.83 2.21
C LYS A 252 24.56 7.00 2.61
N TYR A 253 24.91 7.10 3.90
CA TYR A 253 25.72 8.20 4.40
C TYR A 253 27.20 8.08 4.06
N ARG A 254 27.73 6.86 3.92
CA ARG A 254 29.11 6.66 3.44
C ARG A 254 29.30 7.15 2.00
N PHE A 255 28.35 6.84 1.13
CA PHE A 255 28.37 7.15 -0.29
C PHE A 255 27.37 8.25 -0.65
N TYR A 256 27.14 9.20 0.27
CA TYR A 256 26.11 10.20 0.14
C TYR A 256 26.21 11.00 -1.18
N ARG A 257 27.43 11.39 -1.58
CA ARG A 257 27.70 12.14 -2.83
C ARG A 257 27.58 11.32 -4.12
N SER A 258 27.54 9.99 -4.05
CA SER A 258 27.58 9.14 -5.25
C SER A 258 26.68 7.93 -5.09
N GLU A 259 25.50 8.03 -5.70
CA GLU A 259 24.51 6.96 -5.73
C GLU A 259 25.02 5.71 -6.43
N LEU A 260 25.77 5.86 -7.52
CA LEU A 260 26.36 4.73 -8.24
C LEU A 260 27.28 3.89 -7.34
N LYS A 261 28.12 4.54 -6.52
CA LYS A 261 29.02 3.81 -5.59
C LYS A 261 28.23 3.05 -4.53
N HIS A 262 27.13 3.62 -4.05
CA HIS A 262 26.22 2.97 -3.12
C HIS A 262 25.60 1.71 -3.72
N GLN A 263 25.02 1.82 -4.93
CA GLN A 263 24.38 0.70 -5.62
C GLN A 263 25.39 -0.39 -6.00
N LEU A 264 26.57 -0.02 -6.50
CA LEU A 264 27.65 -0.97 -6.81
C LEU A 264 28.14 -1.71 -5.57
N PHE A 265 28.21 -1.05 -4.42
CA PHE A 265 28.58 -1.70 -3.17
C PHE A 265 27.54 -2.75 -2.76
N ILE A 266 26.24 -2.44 -2.87
CA ILE A 266 25.18 -3.42 -2.57
C ILE A 266 25.24 -4.59 -3.54
N ALA A 267 25.42 -4.34 -4.84
CA ALA A 267 25.60 -5.40 -5.83
C ALA A 267 26.81 -6.29 -5.48
N SER A 268 27.91 -5.70 -5.01
CA SER A 268 29.08 -6.46 -4.55
C SER A 268 28.79 -7.30 -3.30
N CYS A 269 27.90 -6.85 -2.41
CA CYS A 269 27.46 -7.66 -1.27
C CYS A 269 26.69 -8.91 -1.71
N LEU A 270 25.87 -8.80 -2.78
CA LEU A 270 25.11 -9.93 -3.32
C LEU A 270 26.03 -10.94 -4.03
N ILE A 271 26.98 -10.46 -4.83
CA ILE A 271 27.92 -11.32 -5.57
C ILE A 271 28.94 -11.97 -4.61
N GLY A 272 29.46 -11.20 -3.65
CA GLY A 272 30.50 -11.62 -2.72
C GLY A 272 29.99 -12.37 -1.49
N ILE A 273 28.76 -12.90 -1.49
CA ILE A 273 28.14 -13.63 -0.37
C ILE A 273 28.29 -12.85 0.96
N GLY A 274 28.07 -11.53 0.92
CA GLY A 274 28.14 -10.69 2.11
C GLY A 274 29.53 -10.41 2.68
N LEU A 275 30.64 -10.87 2.08
CA LEU A 275 32.01 -10.51 2.51
C LEU A 275 32.22 -9.00 2.72
N PRO A 276 31.70 -8.10 1.86
CA PRO A 276 31.84 -6.66 2.08
C PRO A 276 31.14 -6.15 3.35
N LEU A 277 30.23 -6.92 3.96
CA LEU A 277 29.58 -6.57 5.22
C LEU A 277 30.55 -6.62 6.42
N LEU A 278 31.67 -7.35 6.31
CA LEU A 278 32.71 -7.32 7.34
C LEU A 278 33.36 -5.93 7.48
N ALA A 279 33.31 -5.12 6.42
CA ALA A 279 33.80 -3.74 6.45
C ALA A 279 32.84 -2.75 7.12
N MET A 280 31.63 -3.17 7.51
CA MET A 280 30.59 -2.27 8.04
C MET A 280 31.02 -1.41 9.23
N PRO A 281 31.76 -1.92 10.25
CA PRO A 281 32.23 -1.08 11.35
C PRO A 281 33.15 0.06 10.89
N PHE A 282 33.95 -0.19 9.86
CA PHE A 282 34.82 0.82 9.26
C PHE A 282 34.04 1.82 8.39
N LEU A 283 33.06 1.32 7.63
CA LEU A 283 32.16 2.17 6.82
C LEU A 283 31.31 3.07 7.72
N TYR A 284 30.91 2.61 8.90
CA TYR A 284 30.21 3.40 9.91
C TYR A 284 31.04 4.60 10.37
N LYS A 285 32.29 4.38 10.78
CA LYS A 285 33.21 5.48 11.16
C LYS A 285 33.41 6.47 10.01
N ARG A 286 33.48 5.97 8.78
CA ARG A 286 33.61 6.80 7.57
C ARG A 286 32.33 7.56 7.22
N ALA A 287 31.15 7.00 7.48
CA ALA A 287 29.86 7.68 7.31
C ALA A 287 29.74 8.87 8.27
N ILE A 288 30.16 8.71 9.53
CA ILE A 288 30.21 9.82 10.51
C ILE A 288 31.13 10.94 10.03
N ARG A 289 32.33 10.61 9.52
CA ARG A 289 33.24 11.62 8.96
C ARG A 289 32.60 12.38 7.80
N GLN A 290 31.89 11.67 6.91
CA GLN A 290 31.18 12.29 5.80
C GLN A 290 30.06 13.21 6.28
N LEU A 291 29.28 12.81 7.28
CA LEU A 291 28.24 13.63 7.89
C LEU A 291 28.81 14.88 8.56
N ASN A 292 29.93 14.77 9.26
CA ASN A 292 30.62 15.92 9.87
C ASN A 292 31.10 16.92 8.81
N GLN A 293 31.58 16.42 7.66
CA GLN A 293 31.95 17.27 6.52
C GLN A 293 30.74 17.99 5.91
N ILE A 294 29.58 17.32 5.82
CA ILE A 294 28.35 17.95 5.32
C ILE A 294 27.86 19.01 6.32
N LYS A 295 27.93 18.74 7.62
CA LYS A 295 27.45 19.66 8.66
C LYS A 295 28.34 20.87 8.92
N ASN A 296 29.56 20.90 8.38
CA ASN A 296 30.55 21.96 8.63
C ASN A 296 30.73 22.28 10.13
N VAL A 297 31.11 21.26 10.91
CA VAL A 297 32.11 21.51 11.95
C VAL A 297 33.46 21.38 11.24
N GLU A 298 33.90 22.49 10.63
CA GLU A 298 35.34 22.71 10.60
C GLU A 298 35.81 22.53 12.04
N SER A 299 36.82 21.70 12.24
CA SER A 299 37.68 21.76 13.42
C SER A 299 38.40 23.12 13.45
N LYS A 300 37.65 24.18 13.72
CA LYS A 300 38.09 25.53 14.02
C LYS A 300 37.37 25.95 15.28
N TYR A 301 37.86 25.45 16.41
CA TYR A 301 38.20 26.20 17.63
C TYR A 301 39.16 25.32 18.43
#